data_AF-A0A0S4X0N4-F1
#
_entry.id   AF-A0A0S4X0N4-F1
#
_cell.length_a   1.000
_cell.length_b   1.000
_cell.length_c   1.000
_cell.angle_alpha   90.00
_cell.angle_beta   90.00
_cell.angle_gamma   90.00
#
_symmetry.space_group_name_H-M   'P 1'
#
loop_
_entity.id
_entity.type
_entity.pdbx_description
1 polymer ?
#
loop_
_entity_poly.entity_id
_entity_poly.type
_entity_poly.pdbx_seq_one_letter_code
_entity_poly.pdbx_strand_id
1 'polypeptide(L)' 'MISSLNLTNGKLEIRTTQRGDQRWFSEYRFTPDDGRATGWATAEIPEGFISSDLAFSAAILLGQQCAELAR' A
#
# COMPACT_ATOMS: atom_id res chain seq x y z
N MET A 1 -7.06 -0.20 9.19
CA MET A 1 -6.83 -1.64 8.93
C MET A 1 -5.38 -1.84 8.54
N ILE A 2 -4.70 -2.89 9.01
CA ILE A 2 -3.35 -3.24 8.55
C ILE A 2 -3.41 -4.65 7.97
N SER A 3 -2.79 -4.86 6.82
CA SER A 3 -2.72 -6.14 6.13
C SER A 3 -1.32 -6.37 5.58
N SER A 4 -0.97 -7.64 5.35
CA SER A 4 0.29 -8.05 4.76
C SER A 4 0.03 -9.08 3.67
N LEU A 5 0.73 -8.94 2.55
CA LEU A 5 0.70 -9.85 1.42
C LEU A 5 2.12 -10.35 1.17
N ASN A 6 2.29 -11.65 0.98
CA ASN A 6 3.56 -12.21 0.52
C ASN A 6 3.58 -12.14 -1.00
N LEU A 7 4.63 -11.54 -1.55
CA LEU A 7 4.97 -11.52 -2.96
C LEU A 7 6.10 -12.52 -3.22
N THR A 8 6.39 -12.81 -4.49
CA THR A 8 7.42 -13.78 -4.87
C THR A 8 8.85 -13.35 -4.47
N ASN A 9 9.07 -12.05 -4.28
CA ASN A 9 10.38 -11.44 -3.99
C ASN A 9 10.41 -10.66 -2.67
N GLY A 10 9.41 -10.84 -1.80
CA GLY A 10 9.34 -10.09 -0.55
C GLY A 10 7.94 -10.00 0.04
N LYS A 11 7.78 -9.08 0.98
CA LYS A 11 6.53 -8.83 1.69
C LYS A 11 6.02 -7.41 1.41
N LEU A 12 4.74 -7.30 1.07
CA LEU A 12 4.03 -6.04 0.95
C LEU A 12 3.15 -5.81 2.18
N GLU A 13 3.33 -4.68 2.84
CA GLU A 13 2.53 -4.25 3.99
C GLU A 13 1.66 -3.07 3.59
N ILE A 14 0.40 -3.08 4.02
CA ILE A 14 -0.58 -2.05 3.67
C ILE A 14 -1.29 -1.60 4.93
N ARG A 15 -1.46 -0.30 5.08
CA ARG A 15 -2.29 0.30 6.13
C ARG A 15 -3.33 1.21 5.50
N THR A 16 -4.59 0.98 5.83
CA THR A 16 -5.74 1.73 5.32
C THR A 16 -6.36 2.54 6.45
N THR A 17 -6.55 3.84 6.21
CA THR A 17 -6.96 4.82 7.21
C THR A 17 -8.10 5.68 6.66
N GLN A 18 -9.08 6.00 7.51
CA GLN A 18 -10.14 6.95 7.18
C GLN A 18 -9.69 8.37 7.57
N ARG A 19 -9.89 9.32 6.67
CA ARG A 19 -9.70 10.77 6.85
C ARG A 19 -10.89 11.37 7.62
N GLY A 20 -10.70 12.61 8.10
CA GLY A 20 -11.76 13.36 8.80
C GLY A 20 -12.97 13.70 7.94
N ASP A 21 -12.84 13.68 6.61
CA ASP A 21 -13.91 13.91 5.62
C ASP A 21 -14.63 12.61 5.19
N GLN A 22 -14.48 11.54 5.98
CA GLN A 22 -15.01 10.20 5.71
C GLN A 22 -14.44 9.50 4.47
N ARG A 23 -13.44 10.08 3.80
CA ARG A 23 -12.71 9.45 2.70
C ARG A 23 -11.63 8.52 3.21
N TRP A 24 -11.14 7.65 2.36
CA TRP A 24 -10.13 6.66 2.70
C TRP A 24 -8.84 6.91 1.94
N PHE A 25 -7.72 6.55 2.54
CA PHE A 25 -6.43 6.43 1.88
C PHE A 25 -5.72 5.21 2.42
N SER A 26 -4.71 4.75 1.68
CA SER A 26 -3.84 3.69 2.14
C SER A 26 -2.40 4.09 1.98
N GLU A 27 -1.55 3.47 2.77
CA GLU A 27 -0.11 3.53 2.59
C GLU A 27 0.42 2.12 2.46
N TYR A 28 1.49 1.97 1.70
CA TYR A 28 2.13 0.68 1.44
C TYR A 28 3.62 0.75 1.69
N ARG A 29 4.21 -0.40 2.02
CA ARG A 29 5.65 -0.58 2.18
C ARG A 29 6.05 -1.95 1.68
N PHE A 30 7.08 -2.01 0.85
CA PHE A 30 7.64 -3.27 0.37
C PHE A 30 8.91 -3.63 1.15
N THR A 31 9.09 -4.90 1.46
CA THR A 31 10.31 -5.44 2.07
C THR A 31 10.81 -6.57 1.19
N PRO A 32 11.89 -6.39 0.42
CA PRO A 32 12.52 -7.47 -0.32
C PRO A 32 13.01 -8.57 0.62
N ASP A 33 13.04 -9.82 0.18
CA ASP A 33 13.49 -10.95 1.02
C ASP A 33 14.95 -10.85 1.46
N ASP A 34 15.80 -10.23 0.64
CA ASP A 34 17.23 -10.02 0.85
C ASP A 34 17.58 -8.59 1.29
N GLY A 35 16.56 -7.75 1.49
CA GLY A 35 16.71 -6.31 1.57
C GLY A 35 16.17 -5.68 2.84
N ARG A 36 16.19 -4.34 2.85
CA ARG A 36 15.53 -3.55 3.88
C ARG A 36 14.18 -3.07 3.37
N ALA A 37 13.24 -2.94 4.30
CA ALA A 37 11.94 -2.35 4.01
C ALA A 37 12.07 -0.94 3.44
N THR A 38 11.26 -0.62 2.43
CA THR A 38 11.13 0.73 1.89
C THR A 38 10.52 1.68 2.93
N GLY A 39 10.51 2.97 2.63
CA GLY A 39 9.61 3.90 3.33
C GLY A 39 8.15 3.54 3.08
N TRP A 40 7.26 4.04 3.94
CA TRP A 40 5.83 4.05 3.64
C TRP A 40 5.58 5.06 2.53
N ALA A 41 4.92 4.60 1.46
CA ALA A 41 4.45 5.43 0.37
C ALA A 41 2.92 5.50 0.38
N THR A 42 2.37 6.65 0.03
CA THR A 42 0.91 6.87 0.07
C THR A 42 0.27 6.49 -1.25
N ALA A 43 -0.77 5.66 -1.17
CA ALA A 43 -1.74 5.45 -2.23
C ALA A 43 -2.95 6.35 -1.94
N GLU A 44 -2.97 7.53 -2.55
CA GLU A 44 -4.04 8.51 -2.42
C GLU A 44 -4.36 9.19 -3.75
N ILE A 45 -5.61 9.67 -3.84
CA ILE A 45 -6.04 10.70 -4.80
C ILE A 45 -6.42 11.94 -3.99
N PRO A 46 -6.38 13.16 -4.56
CA PRO A 46 -6.67 14.39 -3.82
C PRO A 46 -8.00 14.33 -3.05
N GLU A 47 -9.04 13.80 -3.69
CA GLU A 47 -10.39 13.66 -3.15
C GLU A 47 -10.52 12.56 -2.09
N GLY A 48 -9.53 11.68 -1.98
CA GLY A 48 -9.59 10.43 -1.22
C GLY A 48 -10.56 9.40 -1.81
N PHE A 49 -10.38 8.14 -1.42
CA PHE A 49 -11.23 7.05 -1.88
C PHE A 49 -12.57 7.03 -1.15
N ILE A 50 -13.62 6.61 -1.86
CA ILE A 50 -14.97 6.55 -1.29
C ILE A 50 -15.18 5.35 -0.36
N SER A 51 -14.31 4.35 -0.42
CA SER A 51 -14.36 3.14 0.41
C SER A 51 -12.98 2.66 0.82
N SER A 52 -12.92 1.91 1.92
CA SER A 52 -11.70 1.26 2.39
C SER A 52 -11.14 0.28 1.38
N ASP A 53 -12.01 -0.45 0.69
CA ASP A 53 -11.61 -1.50 -0.26
C ASP A 53 -10.94 -0.90 -1.49
N LEU A 54 -11.43 0.23 -1.99
CA LEU A 54 -10.80 0.94 -3.11
C LEU A 54 -9.43 1.49 -2.71
N ALA A 55 -9.32 2.10 -1.53
CA ALA A 55 -8.03 2.54 -1.00
C ALA A 55 -7.06 1.37 -0.84
N PHE A 56 -7.54 0.22 -0.37
CA PHE A 56 -6.74 -0.99 -0.18
C PHE A 56 -6.26 -1.57 -1.52
N SER A 57 -7.15 -1.72 -2.49
CA SER A 57 -6.81 -2.17 -3.84
C SER A 57 -5.80 -1.26 -4.53
N ALA A 58 -5.93 0.06 -4.37
CA ALA A 58 -4.96 1.01 -4.92
C ALA A 58 -3.55 0.81 -4.32
N ALA A 59 -3.46 0.57 -3.00
CA ALA A 59 -2.19 0.28 -2.35
C ALA A 59 -1.60 -1.08 -2.76
N ILE A 60 -2.42 -2.11 -3.01
CA ILE A 60 -1.94 -3.38 -3.58
C ILE A 60 -1.30 -3.13 -4.94
N LEU A 61 -2.01 -2.45 -5.85
CA LEU A 61 -1.55 -2.23 -7.21
C LEU A 61 -0.23 -1.46 -7.24
N LEU A 62 -0.16 -0.33 -6.54
CA LEU A 62 1.05 0.50 -6.49
C LEU A 62 2.20 -0.21 -5.76
N GLY A 63 1.88 -0.95 -4.69
CA GLY A 63 2.87 -1.74 -3.95
C GLY A 63 3.48 -2.87 -4.77
N GLN A 64 2.68 -3.58 -5.57
CA GLN A 64 3.17 -4.60 -6.49
C GLN A 64 4.04 -4.00 -7.60
N GLN A 65 3.60 -2.89 -8.20
CA GLN A 65 4.40 -2.19 -9.21
C GLN A 65 5.75 -1.72 -8.65
N CYS A 66 5.76 -1.22 -7.41
CA CYS A 66 7.00 -0.87 -6.72
C CYS A 66 7.92 -2.08 -6.50
N ALA A 67 7.36 -3.24 -6.15
CA ALA A 67 8.10 -4.47 -5.95
C ALA A 67 8.69 -5.03 -7.26
N GLU A 68 7.99 -4.87 -8.38
CA GLU A 68 8.47 -5.25 -9.72
C GLU A 68 9.65 -4.38 -10.18
N LEU A 69 9.60 -3.08 -9.91
CA LEU A 69 10.68 -2.13 -10.24
C LEU A 69 11.90 -2.23 -9.32
N ALA A 70 11.76 -2.85 -8.15
CA ALA A 70 12.84 -3.05 -7.19
C ALA A 70 13.72 -4.29 -7.48
N ARG A 71 13.40 -5.04 -8.55
CA ARG A 71 14.14 -6.23 -9.01
C ARG A 71 15.37 -5.87 -9.84
#